data_AF-A0A1Q5ZUV2-F1
#
_entry.id   AF-A0A1Q5ZUV2-F1
#
_cell.length_a   1.000
_cell.length_b   1.000
_cell.length_c   1.000
_cell.angle_alpha   90.00
_cell.angle_beta   90.00
_cell.angle_gamma   90.00
#
_symmetry.space_group_name_H-M   'P 1'
#
loop_
_entity.id
_entity.type
_entity.pdbx_description
1 polymer ?
#
loop_
_entity_poly.entity_id
_entity_poly.type
_entity_poly.pdbx_seq_one_letter_code
_entity_poly.pdbx_strand_id
1 'polypeptide(L)'
;MSNYLISISDDDNGALKKGTIHDPSTKLKVKVFDLLKPHFTPRKGEVQYFVTSGTDTLAFETEGYKKHRQLLILTMISRYCIYLGLMEAQIHSSLPF
;
A
#
# COMPACT_ATOMS: atom_id res chain seq x y z
N MET A 1 -10.12 16.42 7.19
CA MET A 1 -10.01 14.95 7.05
C MET A 1 -10.01 14.63 5.56
N SER A 2 -8.93 14.08 5.01
CA SER A 2 -8.94 13.60 3.61
C SER A 2 -9.82 12.36 3.52
N ASN A 3 -10.64 12.23 2.49
CA ASN A 3 -11.44 11.02 2.24
C ASN A 3 -10.68 10.18 1.21
N TYR A 4 -10.21 9.00 1.61
CA TYR A 4 -9.57 8.06 0.69
C TYR A 4 -10.58 6.99 0.28
N LEU A 5 -10.52 6.59 -0.98
CA LEU A 5 -11.27 5.46 -1.48
C LEU A 5 -10.37 4.23 -1.39
N ILE A 6 -10.76 3.25 -0.58
CA ILE A 6 -10.07 1.97 -0.46
C ILE A 6 -10.88 0.95 -1.27
N SER A 7 -10.26 0.38 -2.29
CA SER A 7 -10.81 -0.72 -3.07
C SER A 7 -10.02 -1.99 -2.75
N ILE A 8 -10.71 -3.07 -2.43
CA ILE A 8 -10.12 -4.38 -2.16
C ILE A 8 -10.66 -5.34 -3.22
N SER A 9 -9.79 -6.20 -3.74
CA SER A 9 -10.20 -7.26 -4.66
C SER A 9 -10.49 -8.54 -3.87
N ASP A 10 -11.65 -9.15 -4.10
CA ASP A 10 -12.04 -10.44 -3.49
C ASP A 10 -11.29 -11.65 -4.08
N ASP A 11 -10.46 -11.42 -5.10
CA ASP A 11 -9.88 -12.46 -5.95
C ASP A 11 -8.55 -12.99 -5.38
N ASP A 12 -8.67 -13.85 -4.37
CA ASP A 12 -7.76 -14.98 -4.07
C ASP A 12 -8.04 -15.52 -2.66
N ASN A 13 -8.81 -16.62 -2.53
CA ASN A 13 -8.77 -17.57 -1.41
C ASN A 13 -8.47 -17.01 0.01
N GLY A 14 -9.18 -15.95 0.42
CA GLY A 14 -9.07 -15.39 1.78
C GLY A 14 -7.87 -14.47 2.04
N ALA A 15 -7.04 -14.16 1.05
CA ALA A 15 -5.95 -13.18 1.20
C ALA A 15 -6.47 -11.76 0.88
N LEU A 16 -7.02 -11.07 1.89
CA LEU A 16 -7.47 -9.65 1.91
C LEU A 16 -6.35 -8.61 1.62
N LYS A 17 -5.31 -8.99 0.87
CA LYS A 17 -4.01 -8.33 0.82
C LYS A 17 -3.76 -7.55 -0.48
N LYS A 18 -4.64 -7.68 -1.47
CA LYS A 18 -4.61 -6.91 -2.72
C LYS A 18 -5.63 -5.77 -2.68
N GLY A 19 -5.20 -4.58 -3.04
CA GLY A 19 -6.07 -3.41 -2.99
C GLY A 19 -5.48 -2.17 -3.65
N THR A 20 -6.27 -1.11 -3.68
CA THR A 20 -5.84 0.23 -4.13
C THR A 20 -6.41 1.28 -3.21
N ILE A 21 -5.54 2.19 -2.78
CA ILE A 21 -5.90 3.38 -2.00
C ILE A 21 -5.82 4.56 -2.97
N HIS A 22 -6.91 5.29 -3.13
CA HIS A 22 -6.97 6.43 -4.01
C HIS A 22 -7.27 7.70 -3.22
N ASP A 23 -6.46 8.73 -3.41
CA ASP A 23 -6.74 10.10 -2.98
C ASP A 23 -7.23 10.93 -4.19
N PRO A 24 -8.55 11.15 -4.33
CA PRO A 24 -9.11 11.84 -5.49
C PRO A 24 -8.61 13.29 -5.63
N SER A 25 -8.28 13.92 -4.51
CA SER A 25 -7.86 15.33 -4.48
C SER A 25 -6.51 15.54 -5.16
N THR A 26 -5.65 14.54 -5.08
CA THR A 26 -4.29 14.60 -5.64
C THR A 26 -4.11 13.68 -6.85
N LYS A 27 -5.13 12.86 -7.15
CA LYS A 27 -5.12 11.78 -8.15
C LYS A 27 -4.04 10.72 -7.87
N LEU A 28 -3.45 10.73 -6.67
CA LEU A 28 -2.46 9.75 -6.25
C LEU A 28 -3.16 8.43 -5.93
N LYS A 29 -2.63 7.35 -6.48
CA LYS A 29 -3.01 5.99 -6.12
C LYS A 29 -1.84 5.29 -5.46
N VAL A 30 -2.15 4.42 -4.52
CA VAL A 30 -1.20 3.48 -3.92
C VAL A 30 -1.81 2.09 -4.07
N LYS A 31 -1.14 1.22 -4.82
CA LYS A 31 -1.54 -0.17 -5.00
C LYS A 31 -0.88 -1.04 -3.95
N VAL A 32 -1.62 -2.04 -3.48
CA VAL A 32 -1.19 -2.99 -2.47
C VAL A 32 -1.01 -4.36 -3.12
N PHE A 33 0.15 -4.95 -2.88
CA PHE A 33 0.56 -6.23 -3.44
C PHE A 33 0.99 -7.17 -2.31
N ASP A 34 0.68 -8.45 -2.50
CA ASP A 34 1.23 -9.52 -1.67
C ASP A 34 2.63 -9.89 -2.21
N LEU A 35 3.67 -9.68 -1.40
CA LEU A 35 5.06 -9.98 -1.77
C LEU A 35 5.33 -11.47 -1.94
N LEU A 36 4.51 -12.33 -1.32
CA LEU A 36 4.64 -13.78 -1.45
C LEU A 36 4.15 -14.28 -2.81
N LYS A 37 3.46 -13.44 -3.59
CA LYS A 37 3.00 -13.77 -4.94
C LYS A 37 3.97 -13.25 -6.00
N PRO A 38 4.31 -14.06 -7.02
CA PRO A 38 5.39 -13.77 -7.98
C PRO A 38 5.14 -12.59 -8.95
N HIS A 39 4.10 -11.78 -8.75
CA HIS A 39 3.63 -10.80 -9.72
C HIS A 39 3.99 -9.34 -9.38
N PHE A 40 4.74 -9.08 -8.30
CA PHE A 40 5.16 -7.72 -7.99
C PHE A 40 6.33 -7.30 -8.89
N THR A 41 6.04 -6.53 -9.94
CA THR A 41 7.06 -5.91 -10.80
C THR A 41 7.05 -4.40 -10.60
N PRO A 42 8.10 -3.85 -9.96
CA PRO A 42 8.31 -2.41 -9.78
C PRO A 42 8.13 -1.57 -11.06
N ARG A 43 7.40 -0.46 -10.98
CA ARG A 43 7.31 0.52 -12.07
C ARG A 43 8.36 1.61 -11.94
N LYS A 44 9.03 1.96 -13.05
CA LYS A 44 10.06 3.00 -13.07
C LYS A 44 9.48 4.36 -12.68
N GLY A 45 10.09 5.01 -11.69
CA GLY A 45 9.74 6.36 -11.24
C GLY A 45 8.65 6.41 -10.16
N GLU A 46 8.10 5.27 -9.77
CA GLU A 46 7.16 5.14 -8.64
C GLU A 46 7.93 4.85 -7.34
N VAL A 47 7.30 5.19 -6.21
CA VAL A 47 7.86 4.99 -4.87
C VAL A 47 7.23 3.77 -4.23
N GLN A 48 8.05 3.02 -3.52
CA GLN A 48 7.66 1.79 -2.85
C GLN A 48 7.80 1.90 -1.35
N TYR A 49 6.88 1.23 -0.66
CA TYR A 49 6.91 1.02 0.77
C TYR A 49 6.54 -0.43 1.06
N PHE A 50 7.01 -0.93 2.20
CA PHE A 50 6.77 -2.28 2.64
C PHE A 50 6.16 -2.22 4.03
N VAL A 51 5.19 -3.08 4.31
CA VAL A 51 4.56 -3.16 5.63
C VAL A 51 4.72 -4.56 6.17
N THR A 52 5.23 -4.66 7.40
CA THR A 52 5.31 -5.91 8.15
C THR A 52 4.32 -5.90 9.31
N SER A 53 3.58 -6.97 9.51
CA SER A 53 2.68 -7.17 10.66
C SER A 53 2.65 -8.64 11.03
N GLY A 54 3.33 -9.02 12.12
CA GLY A 54 3.52 -10.43 12.49
C GLY A 54 4.26 -11.21 11.40
N THR A 55 3.62 -12.22 10.82
CA THR A 55 4.17 -13.05 9.72
C THR A 55 3.87 -12.49 8.33
N ASP A 56 3.12 -11.39 8.24
CA ASP A 56 2.66 -10.84 6.97
C ASP A 56 3.54 -9.69 6.49
N THR A 57 3.88 -9.72 5.20
CA THR A 57 4.57 -8.62 4.52
C THR A 57 3.78 -8.19 3.28
N LEU A 58 3.46 -6.90 3.19
CA LEU A 58 2.77 -6.28 2.07
C LEU A 58 3.67 -5.28 1.36
N ALA A 59 3.62 -5.24 0.03
CA ALA A 59 4.24 -4.18 -0.77
C ALA A 59 3.20 -3.14 -1.16
N PHE A 60 3.61 -1.88 -1.15
CA PHE A 60 2.84 -0.75 -1.60
C PHE A 60 3.64 -0.02 -2.68
N GLU A 61 3.02 0.26 -3.81
CA GLU A 61 3.62 1.06 -4.88
C GLU A 61 2.69 2.19 -5.29
N THR A 62 3.25 3.38 -5.50
CA THR A 62 2.48 4.51 -6.02
C THR A 62 2.14 4.30 -7.50
N GLU A 63 1.04 4.91 -7.95
CA GLU A 63 0.74 5.07 -9.38
C GLU A 63 0.43 6.55 -9.63
N GLY A 64 1.19 7.16 -10.55
CA GLY A 64 1.05 8.56 -10.91
C GLY A 64 1.77 9.52 -9.96
N TYR A 65 2.80 9.04 -9.25
CA TYR A 65 3.55 9.87 -8.31
C TYR A 65 4.20 11.09 -8.99
N LYS A 66 3.91 12.28 -8.46
CA LYS A 66 4.51 13.54 -8.89
C LYS A 66 4.91 14.36 -7.66
N LYS A 67 6.23 14.55 -7.48
CA LYS A 67 6.90 15.30 -6.40
C LYS A 67 6.70 14.74 -4.98
N HIS A 68 7.58 15.17 -4.07
CA HIS A 68 7.66 14.82 -2.63
C HIS A 68 6.30 14.79 -1.90
N ARG A 69 5.65 13.63 -1.88
CA ARG A 69 4.37 13.39 -1.16
C ARG A 69 4.50 12.27 -0.12
N GLN A 70 5.69 12.10 0.45
CA GLN A 70 5.99 11.04 1.41
C GLN A 70 4.99 10.98 2.56
N LEU A 71 4.68 12.11 3.21
CA LEU A 71 3.72 12.14 4.31
C LEU A 71 2.31 11.67 3.88
N LEU A 72 1.86 12.07 2.68
CA LEU A 72 0.57 11.63 2.14
C LEU A 72 0.57 10.13 1.89
N ILE A 73 1.62 9.59 1.26
CA ILE A 73 1.75 8.15 0.98
C ILE A 73 1.73 7.36 2.29
N LEU A 74 2.54 7.76 3.28
CA LEU A 74 2.57 7.12 4.59
C LEU A 74 1.20 7.16 5.26
N THR A 75 0.50 8.30 5.21
CA THR A 75 -0.86 8.43 5.75
C THR A 75 -1.85 7.50 5.05
N MET A 76 -1.77 7.38 3.72
CA MET A 76 -2.60 6.46 2.94
C MET A 76 -2.36 5.01 3.37
N ILE A 77 -1.08 4.59 3.47
CA ILE A 77 -0.67 3.26 3.90
C ILE A 77 -1.17 2.97 5.33
N SER A 78 -0.95 3.89 6.28
CA SER A 78 -1.40 3.72 7.66
C SER A 78 -2.91 3.51 7.74
N ARG A 79 -3.70 4.25 6.96
CA ARG A 79 -5.16 4.07 6.95
C ARG A 79 -5.60 2.73 6.36
N TYR A 80 -4.88 2.23 5.35
CA TYR A 80 -5.14 0.90 4.81
C TYR A 80 -4.83 -0.18 5.85
N CYS A 81 -3.73 -0.05 6.60
CA CYS A 81 -3.39 -0.97 7.68
C CYS A 81 -4.46 -0.97 8.78
N ILE A 82 -4.94 0.21 9.19
CA ILE A 82 -6.04 0.35 10.16
C ILE A 82 -7.32 -0.31 9.63
N TYR A 83 -7.66 -0.08 8.36
CA TYR A 83 -8.83 -0.70 7.71
C TYR A 83 -8.76 -2.23 7.76
N LEU A 84 -7.57 -2.81 7.57
CA LEU A 84 -7.34 -4.26 7.67
C LEU A 84 -7.19 -4.77 9.11
N GLY A 85 -7.21 -3.91 10.13
CA GLY A 85 -6.99 -4.30 11.53
C GLY A 85 -5.53 -4.60 11.90
N LEU A 86 -4.55 -4.18 11.10
CA LEU A 86 -3.11 -4.40 11.31
C LEU A 86 -2.53 -3.35 12.27
N MET A 87 -2.85 -3.46 13.56
CA MET A 87 -2.52 -2.45 14.57
C MET A 87 -1.03 -2.35 14.92
N GLU A 88 -0.26 -3.41 14.70
CA GLU A 88 1.18 -3.48 14.97
C GLU A 88 2.02 -3.33 13.69
N ALA A 89 1.40 -2.85 12.61
CA ALA A 89 2.06 -2.68 11.32
C ALA A 89 3.23 -1.69 11.39
N GLN A 90 4.38 -2.10 10.85
CA GLN A 90 5.55 -1.23 10.67
C GLN A 90 5.76 -0.93 9.19
N ILE A 91 5.98 0.34 8.85
CA ILE A 91 6.19 0.81 7.47
C ILE A 91 7.67 1.02 7.22
N HIS A 92 8.19 0.43 6.14
CA HIS A 92 9.59 0.46 5.73
C HIS A 92 9.71 1.08 4.32
N SER A 93 10.74 1.88 4.10
CA SER A 93 11.05 2.46 2.77
C SER A 93 11.84 1.51 1.85
N SER A 94 12.32 0.40 2.40
CA SER A 94 13.04 -0.67 1.71
C SER A 94 12.50 -2.01 2.19
N LEU A 95 12.71 -3.07 1.41
CA LEU A 95 12.29 -4.41 1.81
C LEU A 95 13.00 -4.77 3.13
N PRO A 96 12.25 -5.06 4.20
CA PRO A 96 12.84 -5.48 5.47
C PRO A 96 13.30 -6.94 5.32
N PHE A 97 14.62 -7.14 5.38
CA PHE A 97 15.26 -8.47 5.43
C PHE A 97 15.50 -8.86 6.89
#